data_AF-A0A5B8Y1A5-F1
#
_entry.id   AF-A0A5B8Y1A5-F1
#
_cell.length_a   1.000
_cell.length_b   1.000
_cell.length_c   1.000
_cell.angle_alpha   90.00
_cell.angle_beta   90.00
_cell.angle_gamma   90.00
#
_symmetry.space_group_name_H-M   'P 1'
#
loop_
_entity.id
_entity.type
_entity.pdbx_description
1 polymer ?
#
loop_
_entity_poly.entity_id
_entity_poly.type
_entity_poly.pdbx_seq_one_letter_code
_entity_poly.pdbx_strand_id
1 'polypeptide(L)'
;MLVLALASVVSLGWVALSQKLHSAIPLEDLSARDPIVSVFAAIGIQVRNYFLPDDLQPIYVVFTHQWSAWATAGLLATLLWFVAAVWAWKSHRALLVGVFWAAIAYLPYSNLLPLPRLTADTYAYIPSVALVFLISCLIERVPETRARLVKLISSLLVLILAYMSTVQLERWSSTESLMRPLATDARAFPTPFQVIAMEAFLLGENERAAGILREIWVYQTRIPYPKFAIDVFIAVEDYEWAERALNDWFSQNENEYGRAVFQDYKKRIER
;
A
#
# COMPACT_ATOMS: atom_id res chain seq x y z
N MET A 1 -7.40 17.89 24.51
CA MET A 1 -6.25 18.52 23.83
C MET A 1 -5.01 17.63 23.86
N LEU A 2 -4.60 17.09 25.02
CA LEU A 2 -3.44 16.19 25.13
C LEU A 2 -3.45 14.98 24.17
N VAL A 3 -4.59 14.29 24.05
CA VAL A 3 -4.73 13.12 23.15
C VAL A 3 -4.50 13.48 21.68
N LEU A 4 -5.05 14.61 21.22
CA LEU A 4 -4.86 15.08 19.84
C LEU A 4 -3.40 15.49 19.61
N ALA A 5 -2.76 16.14 20.57
CA ALA A 5 -1.35 16.49 20.48
C ALA A 5 -0.46 15.23 20.38
N LEU A 6 -0.72 14.22 21.20
CA LEU A 6 0.01 12.95 21.15
C LEU A 6 -0.21 12.22 19.81
N ALA A 7 -1.46 12.16 19.33
CA ALA A 7 -1.77 11.56 18.04
C ALA A 7 -1.05 12.27 16.88
N SER A 8 -0.98 13.61 16.91
CA SER A 8 -0.24 14.38 15.91
C SER A 8 1.27 14.11 15.97
N VAL A 9 1.86 14.04 17.16
CA VAL A 9 3.30 13.73 17.32
C VAL A 9 3.62 12.33 16.80
N VAL A 10 2.80 11.32 17.14
CA VAL A 10 2.97 9.95 16.64
C VAL A 10 2.81 9.89 15.12
N SER A 11 1.80 10.58 14.58
CA SER A 11 1.54 10.66 13.13
C SER A 11 2.73 11.28 12.38
N LEU A 12 3.28 12.40 12.88
CA LEU A 12 4.46 13.06 12.28
C LEU A 12 5.72 12.19 12.39
N GLY A 13 5.94 11.54 13.55
CA GLY A 13 7.04 10.59 13.72
C GLY A 13 6.97 9.42 12.74
N TRP A 14 5.76 8.91 12.51
CA TRP A 14 5.51 7.84 11.54
C TRP A 14 5.71 8.30 10.10
N VAL A 15 5.30 9.52 9.73
CA VAL A 15 5.59 10.11 8.41
C VAL A 15 7.09 10.18 8.18
N ALA A 16 7.85 10.71 9.13
CA ALA A 16 9.31 10.84 9.00
C ALA A 16 9.99 9.47 8.87
N LEU A 17 9.57 8.49 9.68
CA LEU A 17 10.07 7.11 9.58
C LEU A 17 9.71 6.48 8.24
N SER A 18 8.47 6.62 7.80
CA SER A 18 7.99 6.12 6.52
C SER A 18 8.77 6.72 5.36
N GLN A 19 8.99 8.03 5.34
CA GLN A 19 9.80 8.70 4.32
C GLN A 19 11.23 8.14 4.29
N LYS A 20 11.84 7.91 5.45
CA LYS A 20 13.20 7.34 5.54
C LYS A 20 13.26 5.89 5.08
N LEU A 21 12.23 5.08 5.34
CA LEU A 21 12.16 3.69 4.87
C LEU A 21 11.90 3.61 3.37
N HIS A 22 11.17 4.57 2.82
CA HIS A 22 10.73 4.58 1.43
C HIS A 22 11.62 5.40 0.48
N SER A 23 12.59 6.17 0.99
CA SER A 23 13.54 6.93 0.18
C SER A 23 14.47 6.07 -0.69
N ALA A 24 14.43 4.73 -0.51
CA ALA A 24 15.14 3.77 -1.36
C ALA A 24 14.46 3.52 -2.71
N ILE A 25 13.20 3.93 -2.89
CA ILE A 25 12.51 3.85 -4.19
C ILE A 25 12.74 5.18 -4.92
N PRO A 26 13.33 5.17 -6.14
CA PRO A 26 13.58 6.40 -6.88
C PRO A 26 12.29 7.21 -7.06
N LEU A 27 12.26 8.44 -6.53
CA LEU A 27 11.10 9.34 -6.61
C LEU A 27 10.91 9.91 -8.03
N GLU A 28 11.82 9.64 -8.97
CA GLU A 28 11.78 10.18 -10.34
C GLU A 28 10.48 9.82 -11.07
N ASP A 29 9.95 8.61 -10.88
CA ASP A 29 8.66 8.21 -11.48
C ASP A 29 7.44 8.85 -10.78
N LEU A 30 7.61 9.44 -9.59
CA LEU A 30 6.54 10.16 -8.90
C LEU A 30 6.36 11.58 -9.43
N SER A 31 7.41 12.19 -10.00
CA SER A 31 7.34 13.54 -10.59
C SER A 31 6.33 13.63 -11.73
N ALA A 32 6.05 12.49 -12.37
CA ALA A 32 5.07 12.35 -13.42
C ALA A 32 3.62 12.46 -12.88
N ARG A 33 3.34 12.14 -11.61
CA ARG A 33 1.97 12.10 -11.09
C ARG A 33 1.44 13.51 -10.78
N ASP A 34 0.19 13.78 -11.15
CA ASP A 34 -0.52 14.96 -10.66
C ASP A 34 -0.78 14.79 -9.15
N PRO A 35 -0.25 15.67 -8.28
CA PRO A 35 -0.38 15.53 -6.83
C PRO A 35 -1.83 15.61 -6.37
N ILE A 36 -2.62 16.49 -7.00
CA ILE A 36 -4.02 16.74 -6.62
C ILE A 36 -4.88 15.53 -6.99
N VAL A 37 -4.70 15.00 -8.22
CA VAL A 37 -5.40 13.79 -8.66
C VAL A 37 -5.04 12.61 -7.75
N SER A 38 -3.77 12.48 -7.37
CA SER A 38 -3.29 11.40 -6.50
C SER A 38 -3.92 11.46 -5.11
N VAL A 39 -4.01 12.66 -4.51
CA VAL A 39 -4.63 12.85 -3.20
C VAL A 39 -6.08 12.37 -3.22
N PHE A 40 -6.87 12.85 -4.18
CA PHE A 40 -8.27 12.47 -4.25
C PHE A 40 -8.47 11.02 -4.67
N ALA A 41 -7.68 10.50 -5.60
CA ALA A 41 -7.76 9.09 -5.98
C ALA A 41 -7.47 8.16 -4.79
N ALA A 42 -6.45 8.46 -3.98
CA ALA A 42 -6.14 7.70 -2.78
C ALA A 42 -7.31 7.71 -1.79
N ILE A 43 -7.91 8.87 -1.52
CA ILE A 43 -9.10 8.99 -0.67
C ILE A 43 -10.26 8.18 -1.24
N GLY A 44 -10.54 8.30 -2.53
CA GLY A 44 -11.64 7.59 -3.20
C GLY A 44 -11.51 6.07 -3.12
N ILE A 45 -10.31 5.54 -3.37
CA ILE A 45 -10.00 4.10 -3.21
C ILE A 45 -10.25 3.66 -1.78
N GLN A 46 -9.76 4.41 -0.79
CA GLN A 46 -9.92 4.05 0.62
C GLN A 46 -11.38 4.07 1.07
N VAL A 47 -12.15 5.07 0.63
CA VAL A 47 -13.60 5.13 0.86
C VAL A 47 -14.28 3.89 0.28
N ARG A 48 -13.95 3.51 -0.95
CA ARG A 48 -14.48 2.27 -1.54
C ARG A 48 -14.10 1.04 -0.71
N ASN A 49 -12.85 0.94 -0.26
CA ASN A 49 -12.40 -0.21 0.55
C ASN A 49 -13.11 -0.30 1.91
N TYR A 50 -13.56 0.82 2.49
CA TYR A 50 -14.40 0.79 3.70
C TYR A 50 -15.80 0.20 3.47
N PHE A 51 -16.39 0.45 2.31
CA PHE A 51 -17.77 0.02 2.01
C PHE A 51 -17.85 -1.30 1.25
N LEU A 52 -16.84 -1.60 0.43
CA LEU A 52 -16.76 -2.76 -0.46
C LEU A 52 -15.33 -3.33 -0.42
N PRO A 53 -14.97 -4.08 0.65
CA PRO A 53 -13.64 -4.69 0.81
C PRO A 53 -13.50 -6.00 0.02
N ASP A 54 -13.74 -5.99 -1.29
CA ASP A 54 -13.69 -7.18 -2.17
C ASP A 54 -12.37 -7.33 -2.94
N ASP A 55 -11.58 -6.26 -3.04
CA ASP A 55 -10.30 -6.23 -3.74
C ASP A 55 -9.24 -5.49 -2.92
N LEU A 56 -9.02 -5.97 -1.70
CA LEU A 56 -7.98 -5.44 -0.81
C LEU A 56 -6.59 -5.85 -1.32
N GLN A 57 -5.75 -4.85 -1.59
CA GLN A 57 -4.41 -4.96 -2.14
C GLN A 57 -3.35 -4.32 -1.22
N PRO A 58 -2.18 -4.97 -1.07
CA PRO A 58 -1.09 -4.40 -0.28
C PRO A 58 -0.52 -3.14 -0.94
N ILE A 59 -0.72 -2.97 -2.25
CA ILE A 59 -0.22 -1.84 -3.04
C ILE A 59 -1.23 -1.52 -4.12
N TYR A 60 -1.70 -0.28 -4.14
CA TYR A 60 -2.47 0.27 -5.25
C TYR A 60 -1.56 1.15 -6.10
N VAL A 61 -1.43 0.80 -7.37
CA VAL A 61 -0.66 1.57 -8.36
C VAL A 61 -1.63 2.09 -9.40
N VAL A 62 -1.88 3.39 -9.36
CA VAL A 62 -2.70 4.05 -10.37
C VAL A 62 -1.86 5.17 -10.95
N PHE A 63 -1.37 4.95 -12.17
CA PHE A 63 -0.63 5.94 -12.94
C PHE A 63 -1.63 6.78 -13.74
N THR A 64 -2.41 7.61 -13.06
CA THR A 64 -3.34 8.51 -13.76
C THR A 64 -2.83 9.94 -13.71
N HIS A 65 -2.42 10.46 -14.86
CA HIS A 65 -2.30 11.90 -15.08
C HIS A 65 -3.68 12.56 -15.22
N GLN A 66 -4.69 11.77 -15.59
CA GLN A 66 -6.03 12.25 -15.88
C GLN A 66 -6.94 12.09 -14.67
N TRP A 67 -7.90 12.99 -14.56
CA TRP A 67 -8.93 12.93 -13.54
C TRP A 67 -9.72 11.61 -13.67
N SER A 68 -9.65 10.76 -12.64
CA SER A 68 -10.28 9.44 -12.62
C SER A 68 -11.59 9.42 -11.85
N ALA A 69 -12.39 8.37 -12.01
CA ALA A 69 -13.59 8.15 -11.19
C ALA A 69 -13.24 8.11 -9.68
N TRP A 70 -12.07 7.56 -9.33
CA TRP A 70 -11.56 7.54 -7.97
C TRP A 70 -11.26 8.95 -7.43
N ALA A 71 -10.68 9.83 -8.26
CA ALA A 71 -10.47 11.22 -7.88
C ALA A 71 -11.80 11.95 -7.64
N THR A 72 -12.81 11.74 -8.49
CA THR A 72 -14.17 12.28 -8.24
C THR A 72 -14.76 11.78 -6.93
N ALA A 73 -14.70 10.47 -6.68
CA ALA A 73 -15.20 9.88 -5.44
C ALA A 73 -14.48 10.45 -4.21
N GLY A 74 -13.16 10.61 -4.27
CA GLY A 74 -12.38 11.18 -3.17
C GLY A 74 -12.63 12.67 -2.95
N LEU A 75 -12.85 13.45 -4.01
CA LEU A 75 -13.25 14.86 -3.90
C LEU A 75 -14.61 14.97 -3.19
N LEU A 76 -15.60 14.18 -3.61
CA LEU A 76 -16.93 14.17 -2.99
C LEU A 76 -16.86 13.72 -1.53
N ALA A 77 -16.07 12.70 -1.21
CA ALA A 77 -15.84 12.24 0.15
C ALA A 77 -15.17 13.32 1.01
N THR A 78 -14.21 14.05 0.45
CA THR A 78 -13.53 15.17 1.12
C THR A 78 -14.52 16.31 1.41
N LEU A 79 -15.36 16.68 0.45
CA LEU A 79 -16.40 17.69 0.66
C LEU A 79 -17.41 17.26 1.73
N LEU A 80 -17.86 16.00 1.70
CA LEU A 80 -18.74 15.45 2.73
C LEU A 80 -18.07 15.48 4.11
N TRP A 81 -16.77 15.20 4.17
CA TRP A 81 -15.99 15.29 5.39
C TRP A 81 -15.96 16.70 5.96
N PHE A 82 -15.75 17.72 5.11
CA PHE A 82 -15.81 19.13 5.53
C PHE A 82 -17.19 19.52 6.03
N VAL A 83 -18.26 19.09 5.35
CA VAL A 83 -19.65 19.32 5.81
C VAL A 83 -19.87 18.67 7.18
N ALA A 84 -19.40 17.43 7.37
CA ALA A 84 -19.47 16.73 8.65
C ALA A 84 -18.68 17.47 9.74
N ALA A 85 -17.50 18.01 9.43
CA ALA A 85 -16.70 18.80 10.36
C ALA A 85 -17.41 20.09 10.81
N VAL A 86 -17.98 20.85 9.86
CA VAL A 86 -18.73 22.07 10.15
C VAL A 86 -19.99 21.77 10.98
N TRP A 87 -20.69 20.68 10.65
CA TRP A 87 -21.85 20.25 11.43
C TRP A 87 -21.46 19.78 12.83
N ALA A 88 -20.39 18.99 12.97
CA ALA A 88 -19.86 18.53 14.24
C ALA A 88 -19.41 19.69 15.14
N TRP A 89 -18.84 20.75 14.54
CA TRP A 89 -18.43 21.97 15.26
C TRP A 89 -19.60 22.66 15.96
N LYS A 90 -20.77 22.71 15.31
CA LYS A 90 -21.97 23.36 15.85
C LYS A 90 -22.75 22.48 16.84
N SER A 91 -22.67 21.17 16.69
CA SER A 91 -23.49 20.22 17.46
C SER A 91 -22.78 19.77 18.73
N HIS A 92 -21.63 19.10 18.61
CA HIS A 92 -20.97 18.44 19.75
C HIS A 92 -19.47 18.28 19.59
N ARG A 93 -18.73 18.66 20.64
CA ARG A 93 -17.27 18.55 20.71
C ARG A 93 -16.75 17.12 20.51
N ALA A 94 -17.47 16.09 20.97
CA ALA A 94 -17.05 14.70 20.81
C ALA A 94 -17.02 14.25 19.33
N LEU A 95 -18.04 14.62 18.54
CA LEU A 95 -18.08 14.35 17.11
C LEU A 95 -16.93 15.06 16.39
N LEU A 96 -16.67 16.30 16.79
CA LEU A 96 -15.59 17.10 16.22
C LEU A 96 -14.23 16.44 16.46
N VAL A 97 -14.00 15.88 17.65
CA VAL A 97 -12.79 15.11 17.96
C VAL A 97 -12.67 13.91 17.03
N GLY A 98 -13.74 13.14 16.81
CA GLY A 98 -13.69 11.98 15.90
C GLY A 98 -13.36 12.36 14.46
N VAL A 99 -14.00 13.41 13.94
CA VAL A 99 -13.77 13.93 12.58
C VAL A 99 -12.34 14.45 12.41
N PHE A 100 -11.81 15.24 13.36
CA PHE A 100 -10.42 15.69 13.26
C PHE A 100 -9.42 14.56 13.48
N TRP A 101 -9.71 13.63 14.38
CA TRP A 101 -8.80 12.51 14.64
C TRP A 101 -8.66 11.61 13.42
N ALA A 102 -9.75 11.27 12.73
CA ALA A 102 -9.67 10.50 11.49
C ALA A 102 -8.93 11.27 10.37
N ALA A 103 -9.14 12.58 10.24
CA ALA A 103 -8.39 13.41 9.28
C ALA A 103 -6.88 13.40 9.58
N ILE A 104 -6.49 13.63 10.85
CA ILE A 104 -5.09 13.66 11.29
C ILE A 104 -4.44 12.28 11.14
N ALA A 105 -5.18 11.20 11.45
CA ALA A 105 -4.72 9.83 11.32
C ALA A 105 -4.47 9.43 9.86
N TYR A 106 -5.29 9.93 8.93
CA TYR A 106 -5.16 9.64 7.50
C TYR A 106 -4.18 10.57 6.77
N LEU A 107 -3.91 11.76 7.32
CA LEU A 107 -3.06 12.78 6.70
C LEU A 107 -1.72 12.24 6.14
N PRO A 108 -0.95 11.38 6.86
CA PRO A 108 0.29 10.77 6.36
C PRO A 108 0.15 10.00 5.05
N TYR A 109 -1.04 9.46 4.81
CA TYR A 109 -1.34 8.51 3.74
C TYR A 109 -2.16 9.13 2.62
N SER A 110 -2.48 10.42 2.76
CA SER A 110 -3.32 11.15 1.82
C SER A 110 -2.63 11.52 0.51
N ASN A 111 -1.32 11.26 0.36
CA ASN A 111 -0.47 11.74 -0.75
C ASN A 111 -0.29 13.26 -0.83
N LEU A 112 -0.66 14.01 0.21
CA LEU A 112 -0.24 15.41 0.31
C LEU A 112 1.29 15.54 0.28
N LEU A 113 1.97 14.55 0.86
CA LEU A 113 3.37 14.27 0.61
C LEU A 113 3.42 13.06 -0.33
N PRO A 114 4.08 13.15 -1.50
CA PRO A 114 4.16 12.03 -2.44
C PRO A 114 4.70 10.77 -1.77
N LEU A 115 3.98 9.67 -1.92
CA LEU A 115 4.39 8.34 -1.47
C LEU A 115 4.77 7.47 -2.68
N PRO A 116 5.67 6.48 -2.53
CA PRO A 116 6.06 5.62 -3.66
C PRO A 116 4.88 4.86 -4.29
N ARG A 117 3.92 4.47 -3.45
CA ARG A 117 2.64 3.87 -3.85
C ARG A 117 1.49 4.83 -3.59
N LEU A 118 0.45 4.77 -4.43
CA LEU A 118 -0.71 5.66 -4.28
C LEU A 118 -1.42 5.40 -2.95
N THR A 119 -1.77 4.16 -2.64
CA THR A 119 -2.33 3.84 -1.32
C THR A 119 -2.14 2.35 -1.01
N ALA A 120 -2.55 1.93 0.17
CA ALA A 120 -2.51 0.53 0.62
C ALA A 120 -3.58 0.32 1.71
N ASP A 121 -4.14 -0.88 1.84
CA ASP A 121 -5.19 -1.13 2.86
C ASP A 121 -4.70 -0.87 4.28
N THR A 122 -3.43 -1.17 4.54
CA THR A 122 -2.77 -0.92 5.83
C THR A 122 -2.81 0.55 6.26
N TYR A 123 -2.99 1.49 5.32
CA TYR A 123 -3.11 2.92 5.63
C TYR A 123 -4.45 3.28 6.28
N ALA A 124 -5.47 2.42 6.14
CA ALA A 124 -6.77 2.64 6.74
C ALA A 124 -6.84 2.22 8.23
N TYR A 125 -5.87 1.46 8.76
CA TYR A 125 -6.00 0.83 10.09
C TYR A 125 -6.15 1.85 11.23
N ILE A 126 -5.27 2.84 11.33
CA ILE A 126 -5.38 3.89 12.37
C ILE A 126 -6.60 4.80 12.12
N PRO A 127 -6.86 5.31 10.89
CA PRO A 127 -8.09 6.04 10.59
C PRO A 127 -9.37 5.27 10.96
N SER A 128 -9.40 3.95 10.80
CA SER A 128 -10.54 3.11 11.15
C SER A 128 -10.89 3.21 12.63
N VAL A 129 -9.91 3.30 13.52
CA VAL A 129 -10.15 3.47 14.96
C VAL A 129 -10.88 4.78 15.24
N ALA A 130 -10.46 5.87 14.58
CA ALA A 130 -11.12 7.16 14.71
C ALA A 130 -12.53 7.16 14.11
N LEU A 131 -12.74 6.43 13.01
CA LEU A 131 -14.08 6.22 12.43
C LEU A 131 -14.99 5.42 13.35
N VAL A 132 -14.49 4.36 14.00
CA VAL A 132 -15.26 3.59 15.01
C VAL A 132 -15.69 4.49 16.16
N PHE A 133 -14.79 5.34 16.67
CA PHE A 133 -15.12 6.33 17.69
C PHE A 133 -16.18 7.35 17.20
N LEU A 134 -16.06 7.83 15.96
CA LEU A 134 -17.04 8.73 15.38
C LEU A 134 -18.43 8.06 15.26
N ILE A 135 -18.46 6.82 14.80
CA ILE A 135 -19.68 6.01 14.66
C ILE A 135 -20.31 5.73 16.03
N SER A 136 -19.53 5.39 17.07
CA SER A 136 -20.08 5.15 18.41
C SER A 136 -20.76 6.38 18.98
N CYS A 137 -20.13 7.56 18.82
CA CYS A 137 -20.73 8.84 19.16
C CYS A 137 -22.04 9.12 18.40
N LEU A 138 -22.15 8.71 17.13
CA LEU A 138 -23.39 8.86 16.36
C LEU A 138 -24.48 7.89 16.84
N ILE A 139 -24.12 6.64 17.16
CA ILE A 139 -25.05 5.61 17.64
C ILE A 139 -25.65 6.00 19.00
N GLU A 140 -24.87 6.57 19.92
CA GLU A 140 -25.36 7.04 21.23
C GLU A 140 -26.46 8.11 21.12
N ARG A 141 -26.54 8.81 19.99
CA ARG A 141 -27.55 9.85 19.74
C ARG A 141 -28.81 9.30 19.07
N VAL A 142 -28.85 8.02 18.70
CA VAL A 142 -30.02 7.41 18.08
C VAL A 142 -31.13 7.30 19.13
N PRO A 143 -32.34 7.84 18.88
CA PRO A 143 -33.46 7.69 19.80
C PRO A 143 -33.78 6.21 20.07
N GLU A 144 -34.22 5.89 21.28
CA GLU A 144 -34.54 4.50 21.67
C GLU A 144 -35.55 3.83 20.71
N THR A 145 -36.48 4.60 20.15
CA THR A 145 -37.46 4.14 19.16
C THR A 145 -36.82 3.58 17.88
N ARG A 146 -35.58 3.98 17.55
CA ARG A 146 -34.81 3.50 16.39
C ARG A 146 -33.68 2.55 16.77
N ALA A 147 -33.39 2.36 18.06
CA ALA A 147 -32.26 1.57 18.52
C ALA A 147 -32.34 0.10 18.04
N ARG A 148 -33.54 -0.49 18.00
CA ARG A 148 -33.72 -1.86 17.47
C ARG A 148 -33.35 -1.95 15.98
N LEU A 149 -33.76 -0.97 15.18
CA LEU A 149 -33.43 -0.94 13.75
C LEU A 149 -31.92 -0.78 13.53
N VAL A 150 -31.27 0.13 14.27
CA VAL A 150 -29.81 0.31 14.18
C VAL A 150 -29.09 -0.98 14.58
N LYS A 151 -29.49 -1.63 15.67
CA LYS A 151 -28.92 -2.94 16.06
C LYS A 151 -29.07 -3.99 14.97
N LEU A 152 -30.24 -4.07 14.33
CA LEU A 152 -30.48 -5.01 13.23
C LEU A 152 -29.55 -4.71 12.04
N ILE A 153 -29.50 -3.46 11.59
CA ILE A 153 -28.65 -3.04 10.47
C ILE A 153 -27.17 -3.30 10.78
N SER A 154 -26.70 -2.91 11.96
CA SER A 154 -25.31 -3.17 12.37
C SER A 154 -25.00 -4.66 12.42
N SER A 155 -25.93 -5.50 12.90
CA SER A 155 -25.75 -6.95 12.92
C SER A 155 -25.66 -7.53 11.52
N LEU A 156 -26.54 -7.10 10.61
CA LEU A 156 -26.50 -7.51 9.20
C LEU A 156 -25.19 -7.06 8.54
N LEU A 157 -24.74 -5.84 8.79
CA LEU A 157 -23.48 -5.33 8.26
C LEU A 157 -22.29 -6.18 8.75
N VAL A 158 -22.25 -6.55 10.03
CA VAL A 158 -21.22 -7.44 10.57
C VAL A 158 -21.24 -8.80 9.87
N LEU A 159 -22.41 -9.39 9.62
CA LEU A 159 -22.52 -10.66 8.90
C LEU A 159 -22.03 -10.54 7.45
N ILE A 160 -22.38 -9.47 6.75
CA ILE A 160 -21.91 -9.20 5.39
C ILE A 160 -20.38 -9.04 5.37
N LEU A 161 -19.83 -8.22 6.26
CA LEU A 161 -18.38 -8.00 6.34
C LEU A 161 -17.62 -9.25 6.77
N ALA A 162 -18.20 -10.09 7.63
CA ALA A 162 -17.63 -11.39 7.99
C ALA A 162 -17.56 -12.32 6.78
N TYR A 163 -18.61 -12.37 5.95
CA TYR A 163 -18.59 -13.12 4.70
C TYR A 163 -17.58 -12.55 3.68
N MET A 164 -17.53 -11.24 3.50
CA MET A 164 -16.51 -10.63 2.63
C MET A 164 -15.09 -10.93 3.12
N SER A 165 -14.89 -11.01 4.43
CA SER A 165 -13.60 -11.38 5.01
C SER A 165 -13.21 -12.82 4.64
N THR A 166 -14.14 -13.77 4.52
CA THR A 166 -13.79 -15.14 4.08
C THR A 166 -13.33 -15.17 2.64
N VAL A 167 -13.95 -14.39 1.75
CA VAL A 167 -13.49 -14.22 0.36
C VAL A 167 -12.08 -13.63 0.33
N GLN A 168 -11.83 -12.62 1.19
CA GLN A 168 -10.51 -11.99 1.27
C GLN A 168 -9.42 -12.92 1.83
N LEU A 169 -9.77 -13.83 2.75
CA LEU A 169 -8.81 -14.82 3.30
C LEU A 169 -8.28 -15.77 2.22
N GLU A 170 -9.09 -16.16 1.25
CA GLU A 170 -8.63 -16.99 0.12
C GLU A 170 -7.57 -16.25 -0.69
N ARG A 171 -7.73 -14.95 -0.89
CA ARG A 171 -6.73 -14.13 -1.57
C ARG A 171 -5.45 -13.98 -0.78
N TRP A 172 -5.55 -13.90 0.54
CA TRP A 172 -4.41 -13.77 1.46
C TRP A 172 -3.78 -15.12 1.83
N SER A 173 -4.20 -16.21 1.19
CA SER A 173 -3.71 -17.56 1.47
C SER A 173 -2.25 -17.80 1.04
N SER A 174 -1.77 -17.07 0.04
CA SER A 174 -0.38 -17.15 -0.45
C SER A 174 0.08 -15.83 -1.05
N THR A 175 1.39 -15.63 -1.16
CA THR A 175 1.92 -14.41 -1.80
C THR A 175 1.53 -14.38 -3.27
N GLU A 176 1.54 -15.53 -3.94
CA GLU A 176 1.06 -15.66 -5.31
C GLU A 176 -0.40 -15.22 -5.49
N SER A 177 -1.35 -15.72 -4.68
CA SER A 177 -2.76 -15.31 -4.74
C SER A 177 -2.93 -13.81 -4.49
N LEU A 178 -2.12 -13.24 -3.60
CA LEU A 178 -2.15 -11.82 -3.26
C LEU A 178 -1.60 -10.93 -4.38
N MET A 179 -0.46 -11.33 -4.97
CA MET A 179 0.32 -10.51 -5.91
C MET A 179 -0.08 -10.73 -7.37
N ARG A 180 -0.63 -11.90 -7.74
CA ARG A 180 -1.01 -12.23 -9.12
C ARG A 180 -1.97 -11.22 -9.76
N PRO A 181 -3.01 -10.70 -9.08
CA PRO A 181 -3.86 -9.66 -9.66
C PRO A 181 -3.13 -8.33 -9.93
N LEU A 182 -2.01 -8.09 -9.25
CA LEU A 182 -1.14 -6.92 -9.48
C LEU A 182 -0.10 -7.19 -10.57
N ALA A 183 0.21 -8.46 -10.84
CA ALA A 183 1.18 -8.91 -11.83
C ALA A 183 0.57 -8.98 -13.25
N THR A 184 -0.13 -7.93 -13.68
CA THR A 184 -0.78 -7.87 -15.00
C THR A 184 0.12 -7.30 -16.09
N ASP A 185 0.98 -6.34 -15.75
CA ASP A 185 1.96 -5.75 -16.67
C ASP A 185 3.31 -5.52 -15.98
N ALA A 186 4.27 -6.40 -16.28
CA ALA A 186 5.62 -6.33 -15.75
C ALA A 186 6.38 -5.06 -16.19
N ARG A 187 6.00 -4.41 -17.30
CA ARG A 187 6.61 -3.14 -17.75
C ARG A 187 6.21 -1.99 -16.86
N ALA A 188 4.95 -1.95 -16.47
CA ALA A 188 4.42 -0.89 -15.62
C ALA A 188 4.77 -1.12 -14.15
N PHE A 189 4.77 -2.39 -13.70
CA PHE A 189 4.94 -2.71 -12.29
C PHE A 189 5.60 -4.08 -12.07
N PRO A 190 6.95 -4.17 -12.05
CA PRO A 190 7.66 -5.45 -11.89
C PRO A 190 7.66 -5.98 -10.45
N THR A 191 7.35 -5.15 -9.45
CA THR A 191 7.45 -5.52 -8.02
C THR A 191 6.64 -6.79 -7.65
N PRO A 192 5.38 -6.97 -8.07
CA PRO A 192 4.62 -8.19 -7.76
C PRO A 192 5.32 -9.46 -8.28
N PHE A 193 5.91 -9.41 -9.47
CA PHE A 193 6.65 -10.55 -10.03
C PHE A 193 7.92 -10.84 -9.24
N GLN A 194 8.67 -9.82 -8.83
CA GLN A 194 9.85 -10.00 -7.98
C GLN A 194 9.48 -10.65 -6.64
N VAL A 195 8.36 -10.23 -6.04
CA VAL A 195 7.88 -10.80 -4.78
C VAL A 195 7.45 -12.27 -4.96
N ILE A 196 6.76 -12.61 -6.05
CA ILE A 196 6.40 -14.01 -6.37
C ILE A 196 7.67 -14.85 -6.62
N ALA A 197 8.65 -14.33 -7.36
CA ALA A 197 9.91 -15.02 -7.61
C ALA A 197 10.70 -15.26 -6.31
N MET A 198 10.71 -14.30 -5.39
CA MET A 198 11.32 -14.45 -4.07
C MET A 198 10.64 -15.57 -3.28
N GLU A 199 9.30 -15.61 -3.22
CA GLU A 199 8.59 -16.69 -2.53
C GLU A 199 8.93 -18.06 -3.13
N ALA A 200 8.90 -18.18 -4.46
CA ALA A 200 9.29 -19.42 -5.15
C ALA A 200 10.71 -19.86 -4.79
N PHE A 201 11.66 -18.92 -4.75
CA PHE A 201 13.04 -19.20 -4.35
C PHE A 201 13.14 -19.67 -2.89
N LEU A 202 12.43 -19.02 -1.97
CA LEU A 202 12.40 -19.41 -0.55
C LEU A 202 11.77 -20.79 -0.32
N LEU A 203 10.87 -21.22 -1.21
CA LEU A 203 10.28 -22.56 -1.21
C LEU A 203 11.17 -23.62 -1.91
N GLY A 204 12.34 -23.23 -2.43
CA GLY A 204 13.25 -24.10 -3.16
C GLY A 204 12.85 -24.37 -4.62
N GLU A 205 11.84 -23.65 -5.14
CA GLU A 205 11.39 -23.72 -6.53
C GLU A 205 12.29 -22.86 -7.44
N ASN A 206 13.61 -23.11 -7.40
CA ASN A 206 14.61 -22.22 -7.99
C ASN A 206 14.42 -22.00 -9.50
N GLU A 207 14.07 -23.06 -10.26
CA GLU A 207 13.79 -22.97 -11.69
C GLU A 207 12.61 -22.06 -12.02
N ARG A 208 11.56 -22.13 -11.19
CA ARG A 208 10.38 -21.27 -11.34
C ARG A 208 10.73 -19.82 -11.03
N ALA A 209 11.47 -19.59 -9.95
CA ALA A 209 11.94 -18.26 -9.58
C ALA A 209 12.80 -17.65 -10.71
N ALA A 210 13.74 -18.43 -11.26
CA ALA A 210 14.59 -18.01 -12.37
C ALA A 210 13.75 -17.68 -13.62
N GLY A 211 12.77 -18.53 -13.97
CA GLY A 211 11.86 -18.29 -15.08
C GLY A 211 11.12 -16.95 -14.98
N ILE A 212 10.55 -16.64 -13.81
CA ILE A 212 9.85 -15.37 -13.57
C ILE A 212 10.81 -14.18 -13.69
N LEU A 213 12.02 -14.31 -13.13
CA LEU A 213 13.03 -13.24 -13.20
C LEU A 213 13.49 -12.95 -14.63
N ARG A 214 13.73 -13.99 -15.45
CA ARG A 214 14.06 -13.82 -16.87
C ARG A 214 12.92 -13.16 -17.64
N GLU A 215 11.67 -13.54 -17.37
CA GLU A 215 10.49 -12.97 -18.03
C GLU A 215 10.40 -11.45 -17.79
N ILE A 216 10.55 -11.02 -16.53
CA ILE A 216 10.43 -9.60 -16.19
C ILE A 216 11.64 -8.76 -16.58
N TRP A 217 12.80 -9.38 -16.82
CA TRP A 217 14.02 -8.68 -17.24
C TRP A 217 13.84 -7.85 -18.50
N VAL A 218 13.13 -8.39 -19.50
CA VAL A 218 12.90 -7.73 -20.79
C VAL A 218 12.20 -6.37 -20.60
N TYR A 219 11.56 -6.18 -19.45
CA TYR A 219 10.79 -5.01 -19.10
C TYR A 219 11.46 -4.12 -18.05
N GLN A 220 12.47 -4.63 -17.33
CA GLN A 220 13.25 -3.90 -16.33
C GLN A 220 14.39 -3.11 -16.99
N THR A 221 14.05 -2.00 -17.66
CA THR A 221 15.09 -1.08 -18.17
C THR A 221 15.55 -0.05 -17.14
N ARG A 222 14.86 0.04 -15.99
CA ARG A 222 15.06 1.14 -15.01
C ARG A 222 15.17 0.70 -13.55
N ILE A 223 14.73 -0.51 -13.20
CA ILE A 223 14.75 -1.00 -11.83
C ILE A 223 15.79 -2.11 -11.78
N PRO A 224 16.87 -1.98 -11.01
CA PRO A 224 17.90 -2.99 -10.95
C PRO A 224 17.36 -4.30 -10.40
N TYR A 225 18.01 -5.41 -10.75
CA TYR A 225 17.72 -6.68 -10.12
C TYR A 225 17.81 -6.57 -8.60
N PRO A 226 16.81 -7.07 -7.86
CA PRO A 226 17.00 -7.27 -6.45
C PRO A 226 18.15 -8.26 -6.25
N LYS A 227 19.00 -8.01 -5.25
CA LYS A 227 20.21 -8.80 -4.95
C LYS A 227 19.97 -10.32 -4.96
N PHE A 228 18.80 -10.78 -4.49
CA PHE A 228 18.47 -12.21 -4.43
C PHE A 228 18.38 -12.89 -5.80
N ALA A 229 18.16 -12.14 -6.89
CA ALA A 229 18.12 -12.71 -8.24
C ALA A 229 19.45 -13.37 -8.61
N ILE A 230 20.58 -12.83 -8.11
CA ILE A 230 21.90 -13.42 -8.31
C ILE A 230 21.97 -14.81 -7.65
N ASP A 231 21.44 -14.96 -6.44
CA ASP A 231 21.38 -16.25 -5.74
C ASP A 231 20.44 -17.24 -6.44
N VAL A 232 19.31 -16.76 -6.98
CA VAL A 232 18.39 -17.60 -7.77
C VAL A 232 19.09 -18.19 -8.98
N PHE A 233 19.79 -17.37 -9.76
CA PHE A 233 20.48 -17.82 -10.98
C PHE A 233 21.66 -18.73 -10.68
N ILE A 234 22.44 -18.46 -9.62
CA ILE A 234 23.49 -19.40 -9.16
C ILE A 234 22.88 -20.74 -8.75
N ALA A 235 21.72 -20.75 -8.10
CA ALA A 235 21.08 -21.98 -7.62
C ALA A 235 20.54 -22.88 -8.73
N VAL A 236 20.35 -22.36 -9.95
CA VAL A 236 19.98 -23.12 -11.16
C VAL A 236 21.15 -23.24 -12.15
N GLU A 237 22.37 -22.93 -11.71
CA GLU A 237 23.60 -22.98 -12.53
C GLU A 237 23.52 -22.12 -13.81
N ASP A 238 22.70 -21.06 -13.80
CA ASP A 238 22.54 -20.10 -14.88
C ASP A 238 23.49 -18.91 -14.69
N TYR A 239 24.79 -19.20 -14.80
CA TYR A 239 25.87 -18.25 -14.50
C TYR A 239 25.87 -17.02 -15.42
N GLU A 240 25.38 -17.15 -16.66
CA GLU A 240 25.22 -16.02 -17.57
C GLU A 240 24.23 -15.00 -17.00
N TRP A 241 23.05 -15.46 -16.57
CA TRP A 241 22.06 -14.60 -15.94
C TRP A 241 22.49 -14.10 -14.57
N ALA A 242 23.22 -14.91 -13.80
CA ALA A 242 23.80 -14.47 -12.53
C ALA A 242 24.77 -13.29 -12.73
N GLU A 243 25.65 -13.36 -13.72
CA GLU A 243 26.59 -12.28 -14.04
C GLU A 243 25.87 -11.02 -14.54
N ARG A 244 24.85 -11.17 -15.40
CA ARG A 244 24.00 -10.05 -15.85
C ARG A 244 23.32 -9.37 -14.65
N ALA A 245 22.71 -10.14 -13.76
CA ALA A 245 22.04 -9.62 -12.57
C ALA A 245 23.02 -8.93 -11.61
N LEU A 246 24.22 -9.50 -11.46
CA LEU A 246 25.27 -8.95 -10.61
C LEU A 246 25.77 -7.59 -11.13
N ASN A 247 26.07 -7.49 -12.43
CA ASN A 247 26.54 -6.27 -13.06
C ASN A 247 25.49 -5.15 -12.97
N ASP A 248 24.22 -5.49 -13.24
CA ASP A 248 23.10 -4.55 -13.13
C ASP A 248 22.91 -4.05 -11.70
N TRP A 249 22.87 -4.95 -10.71
CA TRP A 249 22.79 -4.57 -9.29
C TRP A 249 23.96 -3.69 -8.86
N PHE A 250 25.18 -4.01 -9.28
CA PHE A 250 26.38 -3.27 -8.90
C PHE A 250 26.42 -1.86 -9.49
N SER A 251 25.94 -1.66 -10.73
CA SER A 251 25.88 -0.33 -11.35
C SER A 251 25.10 0.70 -10.53
N GLN A 252 24.15 0.25 -9.71
CA GLN A 252 23.34 1.10 -8.81
C GLN A 252 23.91 1.18 -7.39
N ASN A 253 24.94 0.40 -7.08
CA ASN A 253 25.50 0.23 -5.74
C ASN A 253 27.03 0.38 -5.75
N GLU A 254 27.60 1.29 -6.53
CA GLU A 254 29.07 1.50 -6.68
C GLU A 254 29.78 2.09 -5.43
N ASN A 255 29.23 1.87 -4.24
CA ASN A 255 29.84 2.19 -2.96
C ASN A 255 30.75 1.05 -2.47
N GLU A 256 31.43 1.27 -1.34
CA GLU A 256 32.36 0.29 -0.76
C GLU A 256 31.69 -1.05 -0.44
N TYR A 257 30.46 -1.02 0.10
CA TYR A 257 29.67 -2.21 0.39
C TYR A 257 29.34 -2.99 -0.89
N GLY A 258 28.90 -2.30 -1.95
CA GLY A 258 28.59 -2.96 -3.21
C GLY A 258 29.81 -3.58 -3.89
N ARG A 259 30.99 -2.96 -3.77
CA ARG A 259 32.26 -3.56 -4.26
C ARG A 259 32.58 -4.87 -3.54
N ALA A 260 32.42 -4.92 -2.22
CA ALA A 260 32.65 -6.13 -1.44
C ALA A 260 31.69 -7.26 -1.85
N VAL A 261 30.39 -6.94 -1.97
CA VAL A 261 29.36 -7.88 -2.44
C VAL A 261 29.67 -8.38 -3.86
N PHE A 262 30.07 -7.48 -4.75
CA PHE A 262 30.38 -7.83 -6.13
C PHE A 262 31.53 -8.84 -6.24
N GLN A 263 32.61 -8.61 -5.51
CA GLN A 263 33.76 -9.53 -5.51
C GLN A 263 33.41 -10.90 -4.91
N ASP A 264 32.52 -10.95 -3.93
CA ASP A 264 32.07 -12.21 -3.34
C ASP A 264 31.24 -13.04 -4.34
N TYR A 265 30.22 -12.43 -4.96
CA TYR A 265 29.40 -13.13 -5.97
C TYR A 265 30.20 -13.52 -7.20
N LYS A 266 31.13 -12.66 -7.66
CA LYS A 266 31.99 -12.98 -8.80
C LYS A 266 32.78 -14.28 -8.56
N LYS A 267 33.35 -14.45 -7.36
CA LYS A 267 34.03 -15.71 -6.96
C LYS A 267 33.09 -16.91 -6.90
N ARG A 268 31.81 -16.72 -6.57
CA ARG A 268 30.81 -17.81 -6.55
C ARG A 268 30.40 -18.23 -7.96
N ILE A 269 30.35 -17.29 -8.90
CA ILE A 269 30.02 -17.54 -10.31
C ILE A 269 31.20 -18.22 -11.05
N GLU A 270 32.44 -17.91 -10.68
CA GLU A 270 33.65 -18.49 -11.29
C GLU A 270 34.02 -19.90 -10.81
N ARG A 271 33.33 -20.42 -9.78
CA ARG A 271 33.59 -21.75 -9.18
C ARG A 271 32.65 -22.80 -9.77
#